data_AF-A0A9Q0B6F3-F1
#
_entry.id   AF-A0A9Q0B6F3-F1
#
_cell.length_a   1.000
_cell.length_b   1.000
_cell.length_c   1.000
_cell.angle_alpha   90.00
_cell.angle_beta   90.00
_cell.angle_gamma   90.00
#
_symmetry.space_group_name_H-M   'P 1'
#
loop_
_entity.id
_entity.type
_entity.pdbx_description
1 polymer ?
#
loop_
_entity_poly.entity_id
_entity_poly.type
_entity_poly.pdbx_seq_one_letter_code
_entity_poly.pdbx_strand_id
1 'polypeptide(L)'
;MSVASTIFFPLCGTDGLQTGSEPIPAGNLIGEDGAPSNLAVNGDKFWPAGKKLHVRFLNGSIQVQKSVKYWAQRWEEFANISFKFLAENDKADADIRIGFRLPGYAGTWSYVGRDATKFVLSQKQPTMHFDEINDNSRESEICHFVLHEFGHAIGCVHEHQANRIEWDRARVIADCLARYKWDEETTKQQILNLEPDLTRLTKTSFDPNSIMCYWFPPEWTVNRQSAPKNLNFSDNDKSFINRVYPFRTRNEGKLDIVPGIRTSENNVVALNSKAVDFTPPYNAPPLMALGLTQLDETNNANIRVRLGAETITEEGFKLNMDTWSDSVMQNAGATWLEFSPAERQYQVGSYSTLEDRDLGVPAKRVRDDATGMTLSQDITQIEFPRDAYAEGQPPRIITWLTGLDLGKDANWRIRCFARAVTHKGFELVIETWADTVCYSASASWVAHPADQEGVQSGKVSSSNVREWFPPVAKTKVKVNFAGNGAFEKTPKVFIGLSELDMDSAKKLRVKVFADKITPDGFIWHGETWDDSLLYTVGADWIAFG
;
A
#
# COMPACT_ATOMS: atom_id res chain seq x y z
N MET A 1 -4.49 -28.72 49.06
CA MET A 1 -4.03 -27.32 49.03
C MET A 1 -4.05 -26.87 47.58
N SER A 2 -5.09 -26.13 47.17
CA SER A 2 -5.19 -25.57 45.82
C SER A 2 -4.49 -24.23 45.83
N VAL A 3 -3.40 -24.09 45.06
CA VAL A 3 -2.72 -22.82 44.86
C VAL A 3 -3.58 -22.04 43.86
N ALA A 4 -4.48 -21.19 44.35
CA ALA A 4 -5.19 -20.24 43.52
C ALA A 4 -4.16 -19.22 43.01
N SER A 5 -3.72 -19.38 41.76
CA SER A 5 -2.97 -18.35 41.04
C SER A 5 -3.85 -17.10 41.00
N THR A 6 -3.46 -16.05 41.73
CA THR A 6 -4.17 -14.77 41.72
C THR A 6 -3.94 -14.12 40.35
N ILE A 7 -4.95 -14.21 39.47
CA ILE A 7 -4.95 -13.56 38.16
C ILE A 7 -5.23 -12.07 38.40
N PHE A 8 -4.34 -11.21 37.94
CA PHE A 8 -4.39 -9.75 38.13
C PHE A 8 -5.04 -9.09 36.90
N PHE A 9 -5.98 -8.17 37.08
CA PHE A 9 -6.47 -7.28 36.00
C PHE A 9 -5.70 -5.95 36.11
N PRO A 10 -4.99 -5.53 35.05
CA PRO A 10 -4.50 -4.16 34.95
C PRO A 10 -5.67 -3.16 34.85
N LEU A 11 -5.42 -1.94 35.30
CA LEU A 11 -6.23 -0.76 35.01
C LEU A 11 -5.90 -0.27 33.58
N CYS A 12 -6.86 -0.22 32.66
CA CYS A 12 -6.72 0.38 31.32
C CYS A 12 -7.49 1.70 31.24
N GLY A 13 -6.82 2.83 31.52
CA GLY A 13 -7.46 4.13 31.77
C GLY A 13 -8.08 4.88 30.57
N THR A 14 -8.63 4.22 29.54
CA THR A 14 -8.95 4.85 28.25
C THR A 14 -10.29 5.60 28.14
N ASP A 15 -11.22 5.49 29.10
CA ASP A 15 -12.62 5.86 28.81
C ASP A 15 -13.07 7.22 29.37
N GLY A 16 -12.12 8.08 29.73
CA GLY A 16 -12.38 9.45 30.17
C GLY A 16 -12.15 10.47 29.06
N LEU A 17 -13.23 10.94 28.44
CA LEU A 17 -13.36 12.13 27.55
C LEU A 17 -13.22 11.87 26.03
N GLN A 18 -14.32 11.96 25.29
CA GLN A 18 -14.42 12.85 24.11
C GLN A 18 -15.85 12.97 23.56
N THR A 19 -16.27 14.22 23.33
CA THR A 19 -17.34 14.63 22.42
C THR A 19 -16.68 15.50 21.34
N GLY A 20 -16.94 15.23 20.06
CA GLY A 20 -16.41 16.00 18.92
C GLY A 20 -16.00 15.09 17.77
N SER A 21 -16.70 15.22 16.63
CA SER A 21 -16.62 14.30 15.48
C SER A 21 -16.07 14.97 14.23
N GLU A 22 -15.15 14.29 13.54
CA GLU A 22 -14.86 14.46 12.10
C GLU A 22 -14.96 13.08 11.42
N PRO A 23 -15.38 12.98 10.15
CA PRO A 23 -15.66 11.69 9.52
C PRO A 23 -14.42 10.81 9.32
N ILE A 24 -14.71 9.50 9.26
CA ILE A 24 -13.78 8.39 9.01
C ILE A 24 -12.85 8.73 7.81
N PRO A 25 -11.52 8.49 7.90
CA PRO A 25 -10.65 8.58 6.74
C PRO A 25 -11.19 7.64 5.65
N ALA A 26 -11.56 8.19 4.49
CA ALA A 26 -12.24 7.44 3.43
C ALA A 26 -11.50 6.17 2.97
N GLY A 27 -10.19 6.06 3.24
CA GLY A 27 -9.36 4.90 2.91
C GLY A 27 -9.59 3.66 3.78
N ASN A 28 -10.30 3.79 4.91
CA ASN A 28 -10.50 2.72 5.89
C ASN A 28 -11.94 2.14 5.89
N LEU A 29 -12.83 2.61 5.00
CA LEU A 29 -14.27 2.32 5.02
C LEU A 29 -14.69 1.13 4.14
N ILE A 30 -14.79 -0.11 4.63
CA ILE A 30 -15.40 -1.20 3.81
C ILE A 30 -16.92 -0.98 3.68
N GLY A 31 -17.44 -0.99 2.44
CA GLY A 31 -18.88 -0.95 2.15
C GLY A 31 -19.61 -2.13 2.80
N GLU A 32 -20.84 -1.91 3.26
CA GLU A 32 -21.59 -2.82 4.16
C GLU A 32 -21.89 -4.23 3.60
N ASP A 33 -21.62 -4.49 2.33
CA ASP A 33 -22.06 -5.71 1.65
C ASP A 33 -20.93 -6.75 1.60
N GLY A 34 -20.85 -7.59 2.65
CA GLY A 34 -19.97 -8.77 2.70
C GLY A 34 -19.05 -8.87 3.92
N ALA A 35 -19.17 -7.99 4.92
CA ALA A 35 -18.35 -8.02 6.12
C ALA A 35 -18.58 -9.30 6.98
N PRO A 36 -17.54 -10.08 7.35
CA PRO A 36 -17.63 -10.97 8.50
C PRO A 36 -17.88 -10.17 9.78
N SER A 37 -18.96 -10.48 10.47
CA SER A 37 -19.57 -9.71 11.55
C SER A 37 -18.82 -9.78 12.90
N ASN A 38 -17.51 -9.50 12.99
CA ASN A 38 -16.65 -9.70 14.19
C ASN A 38 -15.64 -8.55 14.49
N LEU A 39 -15.78 -7.88 15.67
CA LEU A 39 -15.18 -6.63 16.25
C LEU A 39 -15.73 -5.21 15.89
N ALA A 40 -15.69 -4.33 16.88
CA ALA A 40 -16.22 -2.95 16.91
C ALA A 40 -15.25 -1.83 16.44
N VAL A 41 -15.76 -0.85 15.68
CA VAL A 41 -14.98 0.20 14.95
C VAL A 41 -15.33 1.63 15.37
N ASN A 42 -14.45 2.42 16.01
CA ASN A 42 -14.60 3.89 16.05
C ASN A 42 -13.70 4.52 14.98
N GLY A 43 -14.27 4.81 13.82
CA GLY A 43 -13.56 5.17 12.57
C GLY A 43 -12.62 6.38 12.66
N ASP A 44 -12.82 7.25 13.64
CA ASP A 44 -12.03 8.48 13.83
C ASP A 44 -10.66 8.19 14.46
N LYS A 45 -10.50 7.01 15.06
CA LYS A 45 -9.31 6.63 15.82
C LYS A 45 -8.28 5.89 14.98
N PHE A 46 -8.63 5.31 13.85
CA PHE A 46 -7.66 4.56 13.04
C PHE A 46 -6.64 5.46 12.35
N TRP A 47 -5.45 4.91 12.14
CA TRP A 47 -4.41 5.51 11.33
C TRP A 47 -4.74 5.32 9.83
N PRO A 48 -4.12 6.10 8.93
CA PRO A 48 -4.15 5.77 7.51
C PRO A 48 -3.49 4.40 7.26
N ALA A 49 -4.12 3.54 6.45
CA ALA A 49 -3.48 2.30 6.00
C ALA A 49 -2.15 2.59 5.27
N GLY A 50 -1.17 1.73 5.48
CA GLY A 50 0.22 1.90 5.04
C GLY A 50 1.06 2.82 5.92
N LYS A 51 0.48 3.49 6.94
CA LYS A 51 1.25 4.40 7.80
C LYS A 51 2.33 3.64 8.57
N LYS A 52 3.54 4.21 8.53
CA LYS A 52 4.63 3.84 9.43
C LYS A 52 4.52 4.67 10.71
N LEU A 53 4.21 4.00 11.82
CA LEU A 53 4.05 4.58 13.14
C LEU A 53 5.43 4.65 13.80
N HIS A 54 5.88 5.87 14.10
CA HIS A 54 7.11 6.07 14.86
C HIS A 54 6.87 5.69 16.32
N VAL A 55 7.68 4.76 16.84
CA VAL A 55 7.58 4.25 18.21
C VAL A 55 8.86 4.59 18.97
N ARG A 56 8.73 5.13 20.18
CA ARG A 56 9.86 5.43 21.07
C ARG A 56 9.64 4.81 22.44
N PHE A 57 10.70 4.18 22.97
CA PHE A 57 10.76 3.81 24.38
C PHE A 57 11.28 4.99 25.21
N LEU A 58 10.58 5.34 26.29
CA LEU A 58 10.99 6.40 27.22
C LEU A 58 11.94 5.85 28.31
N ASN A 59 11.89 4.55 28.58
CA ASN A 59 12.76 3.81 29.49
C ASN A 59 12.67 2.29 29.21
N GLY A 60 13.10 1.46 30.17
CA GLY A 60 13.06 0.00 30.08
C GLY A 60 14.39 -0.61 29.64
N SER A 61 14.64 -1.87 30.01
CA SER A 61 15.85 -2.58 29.60
C SER A 61 15.81 -2.95 28.12
N ILE A 62 16.99 -3.14 27.51
CA ILE A 62 17.11 -3.62 26.13
C ILE A 62 16.38 -4.95 25.93
N GLN A 63 16.33 -5.82 26.95
CA GLN A 63 15.66 -7.12 26.87
C GLN A 63 14.14 -6.94 26.76
N VAL A 64 13.54 -6.14 27.63
CA VAL A 64 12.11 -5.84 27.59
C VAL A 64 11.75 -5.12 26.29
N GLN A 65 12.51 -4.12 25.88
CA GLN A 65 12.27 -3.39 24.63
C GLN A 65 12.30 -4.31 23.40
N LYS A 66 13.22 -5.29 23.36
CA LYS A 66 13.28 -6.30 22.29
C LYS A 66 12.03 -7.17 22.25
N SER A 67 11.55 -7.62 23.42
CA SER A 67 10.33 -8.43 23.51
C SER A 67 9.08 -7.65 23.09
N VAL A 68 8.93 -6.41 23.60
CA VAL A 68 7.82 -5.52 23.20
C VAL A 68 7.84 -5.25 21.70
N LYS A 69 9.01 -4.95 21.12
CA LYS A 69 9.15 -4.79 19.68
C LYS A 69 8.70 -6.03 18.92
N TYR A 70 9.16 -7.22 19.33
CA TYR A 70 8.81 -8.47 18.67
C TYR A 70 7.30 -8.74 18.66
N TRP A 71 6.61 -8.55 19.79
CA TRP A 71 5.17 -8.80 19.89
C TRP A 71 4.34 -7.71 19.21
N ALA A 72 4.71 -6.44 19.35
CA ALA A 72 4.06 -5.33 18.66
C ALA A 72 4.03 -5.55 17.13
N GLN A 73 5.17 -5.96 16.56
CA GLN A 73 5.31 -6.18 15.13
C GLN A 73 4.50 -7.38 14.60
N ARG A 74 3.89 -8.20 15.46
CA ARG A 74 2.98 -9.28 15.04
C ARG A 74 1.71 -8.72 14.38
N TRP A 75 1.27 -7.52 14.79
CA TRP A 75 0.15 -6.85 14.12
C TRP A 75 0.45 -6.55 12.64
N GLU A 76 1.71 -6.29 12.28
CA GLU A 76 2.14 -6.02 10.89
C GLU A 76 1.99 -7.25 9.96
N GLU A 77 1.66 -8.42 10.48
CA GLU A 77 1.36 -9.62 9.68
C GLU A 77 -0.09 -9.62 9.17
N PHE A 78 -0.97 -8.90 9.85
CA PHE A 78 -2.41 -8.88 9.57
C PHE A 78 -2.91 -7.48 9.19
N ALA A 79 -2.19 -6.44 9.60
CA ALA A 79 -2.52 -5.04 9.39
C ALA A 79 -1.46 -4.34 8.54
N ASN A 80 -1.89 -3.65 7.48
CA ASN A 80 -1.06 -2.76 6.66
C ASN A 80 -0.73 -1.47 7.41
N ILE A 81 0.15 -1.60 8.40
CA ILE A 81 0.80 -0.56 9.19
C ILE A 81 2.16 -1.13 9.59
N SER A 82 3.11 -0.26 9.92
CA SER A 82 4.42 -0.72 10.43
C SER A 82 4.86 0.10 11.62
N PHE A 83 5.59 -0.52 12.55
CA PHE A 83 6.12 0.12 13.74
C PHE A 83 7.61 0.38 13.59
N LYS A 84 7.96 1.64 13.34
CA LYS A 84 9.35 2.09 13.26
C LYS A 84 9.84 2.50 14.63
N PHE A 85 10.55 1.59 15.29
CA PHE A 85 11.19 1.87 16.56
C PHE A 85 12.40 2.80 16.35
N LEU A 86 12.28 4.04 16.81
CA LEU A 86 13.30 5.06 16.68
C LEU A 86 14.52 4.73 17.54
N ALA A 87 15.70 5.06 17.05
CA ALA A 87 16.93 4.99 17.85
C ALA A 87 16.88 5.99 19.00
N GLU A 88 17.60 5.72 20.09
CA GLU A 88 17.62 6.56 21.30
C GLU A 88 18.02 8.02 21.01
N ASN A 89 18.93 8.22 20.04
CA ASN A 89 19.41 9.52 19.61
C ASN A 89 18.66 10.12 18.41
N ASP A 90 17.62 9.45 17.91
CA ASP A 90 16.77 9.98 16.85
C ASP A 90 15.97 11.18 17.40
N LYS A 91 15.91 12.27 16.63
CA LYS A 91 15.22 13.51 17.02
C LYS A 91 13.80 13.62 16.46
N ALA A 92 13.36 12.67 15.63
CA ALA A 92 12.01 12.64 15.12
C ALA A 92 10.98 12.52 16.25
N ASP A 93 9.80 13.10 16.03
CA ASP A 93 8.66 12.90 16.91
C ASP A 93 8.12 11.47 16.75
N ALA A 94 7.64 10.89 17.85
CA ALA A 94 7.06 9.56 17.88
C ALA A 94 5.54 9.62 17.99
N ASP A 95 4.83 8.86 17.15
CA ASP A 95 3.39 8.66 17.24
C ASP A 95 3.03 7.91 18.55
N ILE A 96 3.81 6.87 18.89
CA ILE A 96 3.63 6.02 20.07
C ILE A 96 4.85 6.14 21.00
N ARG A 97 4.62 6.41 22.30
CA ARG A 97 5.65 6.60 23.33
C ARG A 97 5.41 5.64 24.49
N ILE A 98 6.31 4.69 24.69
CA ILE A 98 6.15 3.57 25.62
C ILE A 98 6.94 3.82 26.90
N GLY A 99 6.25 3.81 28.04
CA GLY A 99 6.86 3.86 29.37
C GLY A 99 6.67 2.55 30.14
N PHE A 100 7.64 2.22 30.99
CA PHE A 100 7.56 1.08 31.92
C PHE A 100 7.69 1.58 33.35
N ARG A 101 6.68 1.36 34.20
CA ARG A 101 6.71 1.77 35.63
C ARG A 101 7.22 3.19 35.85
N LEU A 102 6.79 4.13 35.00
CA LEU A 102 7.23 5.51 35.08
C LEU A 102 6.62 6.16 36.34
N PRO A 103 7.41 6.89 37.14
CA PRO A 103 6.87 7.61 38.29
C PRO A 103 5.73 8.55 37.88
N GLY A 104 4.61 8.49 38.62
CA GLY A 104 3.42 9.30 38.35
C GLY A 104 2.44 8.70 37.34
N TYR A 105 2.74 7.51 36.81
CA TYR A 105 1.83 6.71 35.97
C TYR A 105 1.50 5.39 36.69
N ALA A 106 0.29 4.88 36.48
CA ALA A 106 -0.17 3.62 37.07
C ALA A 106 -0.99 2.83 36.05
N GLY A 107 -0.96 1.51 36.17
CA GLY A 107 -1.69 0.59 35.30
C GLY A 107 -1.06 0.41 33.92
N THR A 108 -1.69 -0.44 33.11
CA THR A 108 -1.28 -0.74 31.74
C THR A 108 -2.36 -0.31 30.78
N TRP A 109 -1.98 0.57 29.87
CA TRP A 109 -2.92 1.27 29.01
C TRP A 109 -2.22 1.83 27.78
N SER A 110 -3.00 2.14 26.76
CA SER A 110 -2.62 2.87 25.57
C SER A 110 -3.75 3.79 25.16
N TYR A 111 -3.44 4.99 24.66
CA TYR A 111 -4.43 5.75 23.92
C TYR A 111 -4.91 4.96 22.70
N VAL A 112 -6.17 5.16 22.33
CA VAL A 112 -6.79 4.44 21.23
C VAL A 112 -6.47 5.16 19.91
N GLY A 113 -5.60 4.56 19.10
CA GLY A 113 -5.25 5.05 17.77
C GLY A 113 -4.73 6.50 17.76
N ARG A 114 -5.32 7.32 16.89
CA ARG A 114 -4.99 8.74 16.72
C ARG A 114 -5.31 9.62 17.92
N ASP A 115 -6.01 9.12 18.94
CA ASP A 115 -6.21 9.89 20.18
C ASP A 115 -4.86 10.23 20.83
N ALA A 116 -3.82 9.40 20.61
CA ALA A 116 -2.43 9.68 20.98
C ALA A 116 -1.89 11.02 20.42
N THR A 117 -2.47 11.54 19.33
CA THR A 117 -2.08 12.80 18.67
C THR A 117 -2.94 13.99 19.09
N LYS A 118 -4.24 13.78 19.33
CA LYS A 118 -5.22 14.84 19.63
C LYS A 118 -4.89 15.61 20.91
N PHE A 119 -4.36 14.92 21.91
CA PHE A 119 -4.08 15.54 23.21
C PHE A 119 -2.79 16.36 23.26
N VAL A 120 -2.04 16.47 22.14
CA VAL A 120 -0.75 17.18 22.02
C VAL A 120 0.09 17.04 23.30
N LEU A 121 0.46 15.80 23.61
CA LEU A 121 1.29 15.50 24.76
C LEU A 121 2.75 15.83 24.44
N SER A 122 3.52 16.18 25.47
CA SER A 122 4.97 16.32 25.30
C SER A 122 5.56 15.01 24.77
N GLN A 123 6.58 15.10 23.89
CA GLN A 123 7.34 13.92 23.42
C GLN A 123 8.04 13.14 24.56
N LYS A 124 8.02 13.66 25.79
CA LYS A 124 8.51 13.00 27.01
C LYS A 124 7.43 12.26 27.80
N GLN A 125 6.15 12.41 27.43
CA GLN A 125 5.03 11.76 28.11
C GLN A 125 4.62 10.50 27.34
N PRO A 126 4.32 9.39 28.05
CA PRO A 126 3.88 8.15 27.42
C PRO A 126 2.51 8.32 26.75
N THR A 127 2.33 7.65 25.62
CA THR A 127 1.00 7.34 25.05
C THR A 127 0.56 5.92 25.35
N MET A 128 1.50 5.11 25.84
CA MET A 128 1.32 3.73 26.25
C MET A 128 2.20 3.50 27.47
N HIS A 129 1.67 2.80 28.46
CA HIS A 129 2.36 2.50 29.70
C HIS A 129 2.17 1.03 30.06
N PHE A 130 3.24 0.41 30.58
CA PHE A 130 3.21 -0.95 31.10
C PHE A 130 3.69 -1.00 32.55
N ASP A 131 2.84 -1.46 33.46
CA ASP A 131 3.19 -1.59 34.88
C ASP A 131 3.56 -3.05 35.26
N GLU A 132 2.95 -4.04 34.59
CA GLU A 132 3.20 -5.46 34.85
C GLU A 132 4.47 -5.99 34.19
N ILE A 133 4.97 -5.32 33.14
CA ILE A 133 6.15 -5.75 32.38
C ILE A 133 7.45 -5.29 33.07
N ASN A 134 8.36 -6.23 33.29
CA ASN A 134 9.71 -5.99 33.80
C ASN A 134 10.68 -7.08 33.35
N ASP A 135 11.95 -6.94 33.73
CA ASP A 135 13.04 -7.84 33.31
C ASP A 135 12.84 -9.31 33.73
N ASN A 136 11.98 -9.59 34.72
CA ASN A 136 11.67 -10.95 35.16
C ASN A 136 10.33 -11.49 34.62
N SER A 137 9.58 -10.70 33.85
CA SER A 137 8.30 -11.12 33.29
C SER A 137 8.50 -12.25 32.28
N ARG A 138 7.58 -13.22 32.26
CA ARG A 138 7.63 -14.32 31.28
C ARG A 138 7.15 -13.81 29.92
N GLU A 139 7.69 -14.39 28.84
CA GLU A 139 7.26 -14.05 27.47
C GLU A 139 5.75 -14.20 27.24
N SER A 140 5.12 -15.21 27.85
CA SER A 140 3.67 -15.39 27.76
C SER A 140 2.87 -14.30 28.47
N GLU A 141 3.44 -13.61 29.46
CA GLU A 141 2.83 -12.47 30.13
C GLU A 141 3.04 -11.20 29.32
N ILE A 142 4.25 -11.00 28.80
CA ILE A 142 4.59 -9.85 27.93
C ILE A 142 3.72 -9.87 26.67
N CYS A 143 3.62 -11.02 25.99
CA CYS A 143 2.82 -11.18 24.77
C CYS A 143 1.40 -10.65 24.94
N HIS A 144 0.69 -11.08 25.98
CA HIS A 144 -0.69 -10.69 26.22
C HIS A 144 -0.86 -9.18 26.32
N PHE A 145 -0.09 -8.52 27.19
CA PHE A 145 -0.20 -7.08 27.38
C PHE A 145 0.23 -6.31 26.13
N VAL A 146 1.33 -6.72 25.48
CA VAL A 146 1.82 -6.00 24.30
C VAL A 146 0.84 -6.11 23.15
N LEU A 147 0.31 -7.30 22.85
CA LEU A 147 -0.65 -7.45 21.75
C LEU A 147 -1.92 -6.65 22.01
N HIS A 148 -2.43 -6.66 23.25
CA HIS A 148 -3.62 -5.92 23.66
C HIS A 148 -3.43 -4.41 23.54
N GLU A 149 -2.38 -3.86 24.17
CA GLU A 149 -2.13 -2.41 24.17
C GLU A 149 -1.78 -1.89 22.78
N PHE A 150 -1.06 -2.67 21.97
CA PHE A 150 -0.85 -2.29 20.58
C PHE A 150 -2.12 -2.38 19.75
N GLY A 151 -3.08 -3.25 20.10
CA GLY A 151 -4.43 -3.24 19.54
C GLY A 151 -5.12 -1.89 19.79
N HIS A 152 -5.07 -1.37 21.01
CA HIS A 152 -5.54 -0.01 21.30
C HIS A 152 -4.76 1.04 20.51
N ALA A 153 -3.43 0.97 20.47
CA ALA A 153 -2.59 1.93 19.75
C ALA A 153 -2.90 2.00 18.25
N ILE A 154 -3.51 0.97 17.67
CA ILE A 154 -3.96 0.93 16.27
C ILE A 154 -5.47 1.09 16.11
N GLY A 155 -6.20 1.42 17.18
CA GLY A 155 -7.60 1.83 17.13
C GLY A 155 -8.62 0.79 17.55
N CYS A 156 -8.20 -0.40 18.00
CA CYS A 156 -9.12 -1.40 18.54
C CYS A 156 -9.66 -0.96 19.92
N VAL A 157 -10.91 -1.30 20.20
CA VAL A 157 -11.56 -1.11 21.51
C VAL A 157 -11.78 -2.46 22.19
N HIS A 158 -12.19 -2.47 23.46
CA HIS A 158 -12.42 -3.71 24.20
C HIS A 158 -13.60 -4.51 23.66
N GLU A 159 -13.40 -5.82 23.44
CA GLU A 159 -14.41 -6.72 22.88
C GLU A 159 -15.65 -6.86 23.79
N HIS A 160 -15.47 -6.84 25.12
CA HIS A 160 -16.57 -6.94 26.08
C HIS A 160 -17.38 -5.65 26.26
N GLN A 161 -16.83 -4.50 25.89
CA GLN A 161 -17.54 -3.20 25.93
C GLN A 161 -18.19 -2.87 24.58
N ALA A 162 -17.67 -3.46 23.50
CA ALA A 162 -18.26 -3.47 22.18
C ALA A 162 -19.54 -4.33 22.07
N ASN A 163 -19.67 -5.33 22.94
CA ASN A 163 -20.73 -6.32 22.90
C ASN A 163 -21.55 -6.33 24.19
N ARG A 164 -22.85 -6.60 24.08
CA ARG A 164 -23.72 -6.67 25.26
C ARG A 164 -23.51 -7.99 26.01
N ILE A 165 -22.72 -7.97 27.08
CA ILE A 165 -22.56 -9.08 28.02
C ILE A 165 -23.60 -8.99 29.15
N GLU A 166 -24.20 -10.12 29.52
CA GLU A 166 -25.15 -10.23 30.63
C GLU A 166 -24.44 -10.32 31.99
N TRP A 167 -23.80 -9.22 32.38
CA TRP A 167 -23.06 -9.13 33.64
C TRP A 167 -23.95 -9.30 34.88
N ASP A 168 -23.52 -10.15 35.82
CA ASP A 168 -23.91 -10.03 37.23
C ASP A 168 -23.15 -8.85 37.85
N ARG A 169 -23.68 -7.65 37.62
CA ARG A 169 -23.01 -6.38 37.98
C ARG A 169 -22.60 -6.33 39.44
N ALA A 170 -23.44 -6.83 40.35
CA ALA A 170 -23.16 -6.83 41.78
C ALA A 170 -21.96 -7.73 42.10
N ARG A 171 -21.90 -8.92 41.49
CA ARG A 171 -20.75 -9.82 41.62
C ARG A 171 -19.48 -9.20 41.05
N VAL A 172 -19.53 -8.61 39.85
CA VAL A 172 -18.37 -7.99 39.20
C VAL A 172 -17.79 -6.88 40.07
N ILE A 173 -18.64 -5.97 40.58
CA ILE A 173 -18.23 -4.88 41.47
C ILE A 173 -17.62 -5.42 42.77
N ALA A 174 -18.24 -6.42 43.40
CA ALA A 174 -17.73 -7.02 44.63
C ALA A 174 -16.37 -7.69 44.42
N ASP A 175 -16.20 -8.44 43.33
CA ASP A 175 -14.95 -9.13 43.02
C ASP A 175 -13.84 -8.15 42.64
N CYS A 176 -14.13 -7.10 41.86
CA CYS A 176 -13.15 -6.07 41.48
C CYS A 176 -12.69 -5.24 42.69
N LEU A 177 -13.61 -4.88 43.58
CA LEU A 177 -13.28 -4.23 44.85
C LEU A 177 -12.42 -5.15 45.74
N ALA A 178 -12.76 -6.44 45.82
CA ALA A 178 -12.02 -7.38 46.65
C ALA A 178 -10.59 -7.62 46.13
N ARG A 179 -10.43 -7.83 44.81
CA ARG A 179 -9.17 -8.23 44.18
C ARG A 179 -8.28 -7.04 43.81
N TYR A 180 -8.84 -6.00 43.19
CA TYR A 180 -8.08 -4.90 42.58
C TYR A 180 -8.24 -3.58 43.33
N LYS A 181 -9.10 -3.54 44.35
CA LYS A 181 -9.44 -2.30 45.11
C LYS A 181 -10.06 -1.22 44.23
N TRP A 182 -10.64 -1.62 43.09
CA TRP A 182 -11.40 -0.71 42.25
C TRP A 182 -12.68 -0.30 42.94
N ASP A 183 -12.97 0.99 42.90
CA ASP A 183 -14.30 1.46 43.27
C ASP A 183 -15.33 1.07 42.19
N GLU A 184 -16.60 1.31 42.51
CA GLU A 184 -17.70 0.96 41.63
C GLU A 184 -17.62 1.71 40.28
N GLU A 185 -17.20 2.97 40.29
CA GLU A 185 -17.12 3.79 39.08
C GLU A 185 -16.01 3.30 38.14
N THR A 186 -14.83 2.99 38.68
CA THR A 186 -13.74 2.36 37.93
C THR A 186 -14.21 1.02 37.35
N THR A 187 -14.87 0.19 38.14
CA THR A 187 -15.38 -1.11 37.65
C THR A 187 -16.41 -0.93 36.54
N LYS A 188 -17.28 0.10 36.64
CA LYS A 188 -18.23 0.42 35.59
C LYS A 188 -17.53 0.84 34.32
N GLN A 189 -16.60 1.78 34.40
CA GLN A 189 -15.89 2.30 33.24
C GLN A 189 -15.05 1.22 32.55
N GLN A 190 -14.39 0.33 33.30
CA GLN A 190 -13.46 -0.64 32.76
C GLN A 190 -14.13 -1.94 32.22
N ILE A 191 -15.27 -2.33 32.80
CA ILE A 191 -15.86 -3.65 32.54
C ILE A 191 -17.33 -3.57 32.15
N LEU A 192 -18.15 -2.80 32.89
CA LEU A 192 -19.61 -2.92 32.78
C LEU A 192 -20.25 -1.97 31.77
N ASN A 193 -19.60 -0.86 31.47
CA ASN A 193 -20.11 0.14 30.56
C ASN A 193 -19.77 -0.27 29.14
N LEU A 194 -20.77 -0.19 28.28
CA LEU A 194 -20.56 -0.32 26.85
C LEU A 194 -19.85 0.92 26.34
N GLU A 195 -19.15 0.75 25.22
CA GLU A 195 -18.53 1.85 24.50
C GLU A 195 -19.57 2.94 24.17
N PRO A 196 -19.32 4.23 24.51
CA PRO A 196 -20.30 5.29 24.31
C PRO A 196 -20.79 5.42 22.86
N ASP A 197 -19.92 5.13 21.90
CA ASP A 197 -20.17 5.24 20.45
C ASP A 197 -20.57 3.91 19.78
N LEU A 198 -21.27 3.02 20.50
CA LEU A 198 -21.80 1.73 19.98
C LEU A 198 -22.49 1.78 18.62
N THR A 199 -23.06 2.92 18.23
CA THR A 199 -23.73 3.10 16.92
C THR A 199 -22.76 3.28 15.76
N ARG A 200 -21.53 3.70 16.03
CA ARG A 200 -20.44 3.85 15.06
C ARG A 200 -19.58 2.61 14.97
N LEU A 201 -19.58 1.78 16.02
CA LEU A 201 -18.95 0.48 16.05
C LEU A 201 -19.65 -0.49 15.10
N THR A 202 -18.93 -1.06 14.13
CA THR A 202 -19.43 -2.22 13.36
C THR A 202 -19.85 -3.30 14.36
N LYS A 203 -21.13 -3.67 14.37
CA LYS A 203 -21.69 -4.56 15.40
C LYS A 203 -21.41 -6.01 15.09
N THR A 204 -20.98 -6.73 16.10
CA THR A 204 -20.46 -8.07 15.92
C THR A 204 -20.96 -9.08 16.92
N SER A 205 -20.77 -10.37 16.66
CA SER A 205 -20.88 -11.36 17.73
C SER A 205 -19.64 -11.29 18.62
N PHE A 206 -19.86 -11.39 19.92
CA PHE A 206 -18.79 -11.41 20.92
C PHE A 206 -17.82 -12.58 20.67
N ASP A 207 -16.53 -12.28 20.51
CA ASP A 207 -15.44 -13.25 20.44
C ASP A 207 -14.71 -13.40 21.79
N PRO A 208 -14.99 -14.46 22.58
CA PRO A 208 -14.30 -14.68 23.84
C PRO A 208 -12.79 -14.90 23.69
N ASN A 209 -12.31 -15.26 22.49
CA ASN A 209 -10.90 -15.54 22.22
C ASN A 209 -10.14 -14.32 21.66
N SER A 210 -10.81 -13.18 21.46
CA SER A 210 -10.16 -11.96 20.97
C SER A 210 -9.07 -11.51 21.94
N ILE A 211 -7.92 -11.09 21.41
CA ILE A 211 -6.86 -10.47 22.20
C ILE A 211 -7.33 -9.17 22.87
N MET A 212 -8.38 -8.52 22.34
CA MET A 212 -9.01 -7.32 22.89
C MET A 212 -10.08 -7.62 23.95
N CYS A 213 -10.35 -8.89 24.25
CA CYS A 213 -11.27 -9.29 25.32
C CYS A 213 -10.53 -9.44 26.65
N TYR A 214 -11.07 -8.83 27.71
CA TYR A 214 -10.63 -9.16 29.06
C TYR A 214 -11.01 -10.59 29.42
N TRP A 215 -10.14 -11.25 30.18
CA TRP A 215 -10.51 -12.48 30.86
C TRP A 215 -11.67 -12.18 31.80
N PHE A 216 -12.69 -13.03 31.87
CA PHE A 216 -13.66 -13.00 32.97
C PHE A 216 -14.22 -14.38 33.26
N PRO A 217 -14.44 -14.73 34.54
CA PRO A 217 -14.92 -16.03 34.93
C PRO A 217 -16.45 -16.16 34.71
N PRO A 218 -16.99 -17.39 34.57
CA PRO A 218 -18.42 -17.60 34.33
C PRO A 218 -19.30 -17.17 35.52
N GLU A 219 -18.73 -16.92 36.70
CA GLU A 219 -19.44 -16.36 37.86
C GLU A 219 -19.81 -14.89 37.68
N TRP A 220 -19.17 -14.17 36.75
CA TRP A 220 -19.43 -12.76 36.51
C TRP A 220 -20.62 -12.51 35.59
N THR A 221 -21.20 -13.55 35.01
CA THR A 221 -22.31 -13.45 34.04
C THR A 221 -23.51 -14.28 34.49
N VAL A 222 -24.70 -13.80 34.19
CA VAL A 222 -25.96 -14.48 34.53
C VAL A 222 -26.11 -15.79 33.75
N ASN A 223 -25.67 -15.80 32.50
CA ASN A 223 -25.74 -16.92 31.57
C ASN A 223 -24.51 -17.85 31.62
N ARG A 224 -23.57 -17.65 32.56
CA ARG A 224 -22.32 -18.42 32.69
C ARG A 224 -21.36 -18.29 31.50
N GLN A 225 -21.54 -17.29 30.64
CA GLN A 225 -20.55 -16.92 29.62
C GLN A 225 -19.23 -16.51 30.29
N SER A 226 -18.11 -16.84 29.65
CA SER A 226 -16.76 -16.52 30.16
C SER A 226 -15.81 -16.22 29.00
N ALA A 227 -14.69 -15.59 29.30
CA ALA A 227 -13.60 -15.38 28.37
C ALA A 227 -12.27 -15.84 29.01
N PRO A 228 -11.45 -16.65 28.31
CA PRO A 228 -10.14 -17.09 28.80
C PRO A 228 -9.10 -15.97 28.71
N LYS A 229 -7.89 -16.22 29.25
CA LYS A 229 -6.74 -15.34 29.05
C LYS A 229 -6.17 -15.61 27.66
N ASN A 230 -6.37 -14.67 26.73
CA ASN A 230 -5.94 -14.82 25.34
C ASN A 230 -4.46 -14.43 25.18
N LEU A 231 -3.65 -15.31 24.62
CA LEU A 231 -2.20 -15.14 24.48
C LEU A 231 -1.76 -15.01 23.01
N ASN A 232 -2.71 -14.96 22.09
CA ASN A 232 -2.49 -14.85 20.65
C ASN A 232 -3.74 -14.27 19.99
N PHE A 233 -3.62 -13.83 18.74
CA PHE A 233 -4.75 -13.33 17.95
C PHE A 233 -5.76 -14.45 17.65
N SER A 234 -7.04 -14.14 17.82
CA SER A 234 -8.10 -14.95 17.24
C SER A 234 -8.14 -14.78 15.72
N ASP A 235 -8.83 -15.68 15.01
CA ASP A 235 -9.01 -15.51 13.56
C ASP A 235 -9.89 -14.29 13.23
N ASN A 236 -10.75 -13.87 14.17
CA ASN A 236 -11.51 -12.64 14.03
C ASN A 236 -10.62 -11.42 14.21
N ASP A 237 -9.68 -11.40 15.17
CA ASP A 237 -8.73 -10.30 15.33
C ASP A 237 -7.95 -10.06 14.04
N LYS A 238 -7.41 -11.14 13.45
CA LYS A 238 -6.66 -11.10 12.19
C LYS A 238 -7.52 -10.58 11.05
N SER A 239 -8.73 -11.14 10.91
CA SER A 239 -9.65 -10.79 9.81
C SER A 239 -10.18 -9.36 9.95
N PHE A 240 -10.40 -8.91 11.19
CA PHE A 240 -10.85 -7.55 11.48
C PHE A 240 -9.75 -6.54 11.17
N ILE A 241 -8.55 -6.72 11.71
CA ILE A 241 -7.49 -5.74 11.53
C ILE A 241 -7.00 -5.68 10.07
N ASN A 242 -7.07 -6.79 9.36
CA ASN A 242 -6.84 -6.84 7.92
C ASN A 242 -7.88 -6.05 7.14
N ARG A 243 -9.12 -5.96 7.62
CA ARG A 243 -10.16 -5.15 6.99
C ARG A 243 -10.00 -3.67 7.28
N VAL A 244 -9.58 -3.32 8.50
CA VAL A 244 -9.30 -1.94 8.91
C VAL A 244 -8.03 -1.41 8.21
N TYR A 245 -6.99 -2.24 8.15
CA TYR A 245 -5.71 -1.95 7.52
C TYR A 245 -5.40 -3.02 6.46
N PRO A 246 -6.09 -3.01 5.31
CA PRO A 246 -5.86 -4.01 4.28
C PRO A 246 -4.47 -3.86 3.71
N PHE A 247 -3.74 -4.98 3.64
CA PHE A 247 -2.59 -5.06 2.76
C PHE A 247 -3.12 -4.86 1.36
N ARG A 248 -2.95 -3.65 0.82
CA ARG A 248 -3.35 -3.38 -0.56
C ARG A 248 -2.33 -4.09 -1.43
N THR A 249 -2.82 -5.17 -1.97
CA THR A 249 -2.16 -6.15 -2.77
C THR A 249 -2.03 -5.59 -4.18
N ARG A 250 -1.13 -4.63 -4.36
CA ARG A 250 -0.38 -4.56 -5.63
C ARG A 250 0.37 -5.90 -5.73
N ASN A 251 -0.31 -7.02 -5.95
CA ASN A 251 0.20 -8.38 -5.67
C ASN A 251 0.69 -9.04 -6.93
N GLU A 252 -0.05 -8.84 -8.01
CA GLU A 252 0.15 -9.56 -9.25
C GLU A 252 0.10 -8.60 -10.43
N GLY A 253 0.47 -7.32 -10.25
CA GLY A 253 0.44 -6.25 -11.26
C GLY A 253 1.34 -6.54 -12.47
N LYS A 254 1.15 -7.70 -13.08
CA LYS A 254 1.87 -8.32 -14.14
C LYS A 254 0.99 -9.40 -14.77
N LEU A 255 0.80 -9.29 -16.08
CA LEU A 255 0.28 -10.37 -16.91
C LEU A 255 1.34 -10.67 -17.97
N ASP A 256 1.64 -11.95 -18.20
CA ASP A 256 2.36 -12.41 -19.41
C ASP A 256 1.36 -13.31 -20.18
N ILE A 257 1.07 -12.99 -21.45
CA ILE A 257 0.19 -13.85 -22.27
C ILE A 257 0.97 -15.11 -22.67
N VAL A 258 0.42 -16.30 -22.41
CA VAL A 258 1.15 -17.57 -22.65
C VAL A 258 1.33 -17.84 -24.15
N PRO A 259 2.54 -18.22 -24.62
CA PRO A 259 2.76 -18.65 -26.00
C PRO A 259 1.91 -19.87 -26.35
N GLY A 260 1.29 -19.88 -27.54
CA GLY A 260 0.53 -21.04 -28.06
C GLY A 260 -1.00 -20.89 -28.06
N ILE A 261 -1.55 -19.81 -27.51
CA ILE A 261 -2.97 -19.45 -27.68
C ILE A 261 -3.22 -18.82 -29.07
N ARG A 262 -2.16 -18.47 -29.80
CA ARG A 262 -2.22 -17.70 -31.04
C ARG A 262 -1.80 -18.53 -32.25
N THR A 263 -2.64 -18.56 -33.28
CA THR A 263 -2.29 -19.00 -34.64
C THR A 263 -2.43 -17.79 -35.58
N SER A 264 -1.65 -17.76 -36.67
CA SER A 264 -1.67 -16.67 -37.67
C SER A 264 -3.04 -16.47 -38.34
N GLU A 265 -3.96 -17.42 -38.19
CA GLU A 265 -5.30 -17.43 -38.76
C GLU A 265 -6.34 -16.75 -37.85
N ASN A 266 -6.03 -16.51 -36.56
CA ASN A 266 -6.95 -16.01 -35.53
C ASN A 266 -6.42 -14.71 -34.88
N ASN A 267 -5.90 -13.75 -35.65
CA ASN A 267 -5.27 -12.53 -35.12
C ASN A 267 -6.23 -11.47 -34.57
N VAL A 268 -7.54 -11.74 -34.58
CA VAL A 268 -8.57 -10.89 -33.98
C VAL A 268 -9.45 -11.78 -33.11
N VAL A 269 -9.00 -12.10 -31.90
CA VAL A 269 -9.85 -12.78 -30.91
C VAL A 269 -10.16 -11.82 -29.77
N ALA A 270 -11.43 -11.78 -29.35
CA ALA A 270 -11.90 -11.11 -28.14
C ALA A 270 -11.36 -11.75 -26.82
N LEU A 271 -10.27 -12.52 -26.88
CA LEU A 271 -9.64 -13.27 -25.78
C LEU A 271 -8.44 -12.54 -25.15
N ASN A 272 -8.16 -11.29 -25.53
CA ASN A 272 -7.04 -10.51 -24.98
C ASN A 272 -7.31 -9.95 -23.58
N SER A 273 -8.33 -10.48 -22.93
CA SER A 273 -8.88 -9.95 -21.71
C SER A 273 -8.71 -10.94 -20.55
N LYS A 274 -8.24 -10.46 -19.41
CA LYS A 274 -8.21 -11.23 -18.16
C LYS A 274 -9.01 -10.48 -17.09
N ALA A 275 -9.94 -11.18 -16.43
CA ALA A 275 -10.52 -10.70 -15.20
C ALA A 275 -9.47 -10.76 -14.08
N VAL A 276 -9.29 -9.65 -13.38
CA VAL A 276 -8.37 -9.51 -12.27
C VAL A 276 -9.20 -9.13 -11.05
N ASP A 277 -9.20 -10.00 -10.05
CA ASP A 277 -9.94 -9.77 -8.81
C ASP A 277 -9.07 -9.01 -7.81
N PHE A 278 -9.66 -8.01 -7.17
CA PHE A 278 -9.07 -7.30 -6.05
C PHE A 278 -9.24 -8.12 -4.78
N THR A 279 -8.12 -8.49 -4.15
CA THR A 279 -8.14 -9.30 -2.93
C THR A 279 -7.31 -8.62 -1.82
N PRO A 280 -7.94 -7.94 -0.85
CA PRO A 280 -9.39 -7.75 -0.69
C PRO A 280 -9.97 -6.71 -1.68
N PRO A 281 -11.30 -6.72 -1.89
CA PRO A 281 -11.99 -5.68 -2.66
C PRO A 281 -11.70 -4.26 -2.15
N TYR A 282 -11.80 -3.29 -3.05
CA TYR A 282 -11.79 -1.86 -2.72
C TYR A 282 -13.17 -1.40 -2.25
N ASN A 283 -13.21 -0.23 -1.62
CA ASN A 283 -14.45 0.35 -1.10
C ASN A 283 -15.17 1.23 -2.13
N ALA A 284 -14.44 1.60 -3.17
CA ALA A 284 -14.86 2.29 -4.37
C ALA A 284 -13.90 1.86 -5.48
N PRO A 285 -14.30 1.88 -6.75
CA PRO A 285 -13.43 1.52 -7.87
C PRO A 285 -12.09 2.28 -7.78
N PRO A 286 -10.94 1.58 -7.78
CA PRO A 286 -9.63 2.22 -7.66
C PRO A 286 -9.26 3.00 -8.92
N LEU A 287 -8.38 3.99 -8.75
CA LEU A 287 -7.65 4.61 -9.85
C LEU A 287 -6.58 3.64 -10.33
N MET A 288 -6.44 3.52 -11.66
CA MET A 288 -5.56 2.53 -12.29
C MET A 288 -4.50 3.20 -13.15
N ALA A 289 -3.25 2.80 -12.98
CA ALA A 289 -2.18 3.03 -13.94
C ALA A 289 -1.76 1.71 -14.58
N LEU A 290 -1.53 1.71 -15.88
CA LEU A 290 -1.19 0.52 -16.67
C LEU A 290 0.12 0.76 -17.41
N GLY A 291 0.92 -0.28 -17.62
CA GLY A 291 2.15 -0.17 -18.41
C GLY A 291 2.45 -1.43 -19.21
N LEU A 292 2.96 -1.27 -20.42
CA LEU A 292 3.47 -2.39 -21.21
C LEU A 292 4.79 -2.89 -20.61
N THR A 293 4.95 -4.20 -20.43
CA THR A 293 6.20 -4.81 -19.95
C THR A 293 6.86 -5.73 -20.96
N GLN A 294 6.07 -6.24 -21.90
CA GLN A 294 6.54 -7.09 -22.97
C GLN A 294 5.68 -6.88 -24.23
N LEU A 295 6.32 -6.93 -25.40
CA LEU A 295 5.66 -7.01 -26.70
C LEU A 295 6.38 -8.05 -27.56
N ASP A 296 5.62 -8.82 -28.31
CA ASP A 296 6.08 -9.72 -29.37
C ASP A 296 5.08 -9.59 -30.53
N GLU A 297 5.40 -8.77 -31.53
CA GLU A 297 4.58 -8.50 -32.70
C GLU A 297 5.35 -8.77 -33.99
N THR A 298 4.65 -9.28 -35.00
CA THR A 298 5.22 -9.42 -36.35
C THR A 298 5.39 -8.04 -37.01
N ASN A 299 6.28 -7.95 -37.99
CA ASN A 299 6.62 -6.69 -38.66
C ASN A 299 6.03 -6.54 -40.07
N ASN A 300 5.12 -7.43 -40.49
CA ASN A 300 4.49 -7.36 -41.80
C ASN A 300 3.40 -6.28 -41.90
N ALA A 301 2.95 -5.76 -40.76
CA ALA A 301 1.97 -4.70 -40.60
C ALA A 301 2.51 -3.64 -39.63
N ASN A 302 1.81 -2.50 -39.50
CA ASN A 302 2.12 -1.54 -38.45
C ASN A 302 2.04 -2.21 -37.07
N ILE A 303 2.83 -1.71 -36.11
CA ILE A 303 2.72 -2.14 -34.72
C ILE A 303 1.49 -1.47 -34.14
N ARG A 304 0.53 -2.26 -33.67
CA ARG A 304 -0.74 -1.74 -33.15
C ARG A 304 -1.16 -2.51 -31.91
N VAL A 305 -0.96 -1.89 -30.76
CA VAL A 305 -1.30 -2.47 -29.45
C VAL A 305 -1.95 -1.42 -28.56
N ARG A 306 -2.94 -1.83 -27.78
CA ARG A 306 -3.60 -1.02 -26.75
C ARG A 306 -3.81 -1.83 -25.49
N LEU A 307 -3.19 -1.38 -24.41
CA LEU A 307 -3.44 -1.84 -23.05
C LEU A 307 -4.53 -0.99 -22.41
N GLY A 308 -5.56 -1.64 -21.87
CA GLY A 308 -6.69 -0.98 -21.22
C GLY A 308 -7.18 -1.73 -19.99
N ALA A 309 -7.87 -1.01 -19.09
CA ALA A 309 -8.63 -1.58 -17.99
C ALA A 309 -10.09 -1.16 -18.18
N GLU A 310 -10.98 -2.14 -18.28
CA GLU A 310 -12.41 -1.97 -18.41
C GLU A 310 -13.12 -2.53 -17.18
N THR A 311 -14.36 -2.10 -16.97
CA THR A 311 -15.23 -2.64 -15.92
C THR A 311 -14.54 -2.63 -14.54
N ILE A 312 -13.87 -1.51 -14.21
CA ILE A 312 -13.21 -1.34 -12.92
C ILE A 312 -14.32 -1.17 -11.88
N THR A 313 -14.43 -2.14 -10.97
CA THR A 313 -15.39 -2.15 -9.85
C THR A 313 -14.63 -2.16 -8.52
N GLU A 314 -15.35 -2.27 -7.41
CA GLU A 314 -14.81 -2.55 -6.09
C GLU A 314 -14.12 -3.92 -6.03
N GLU A 315 -14.61 -4.90 -6.79
CA GLU A 315 -14.20 -6.31 -6.69
C GLU A 315 -13.12 -6.70 -7.68
N GLY A 316 -12.97 -5.97 -8.79
CA GLY A 316 -11.99 -6.31 -9.81
C GLY A 316 -12.04 -5.41 -11.03
N PHE A 317 -11.33 -5.81 -12.06
CA PHE A 317 -11.38 -5.18 -13.38
C PHE A 317 -11.06 -6.17 -14.49
N LYS A 318 -11.34 -5.77 -15.73
CA LYS A 318 -10.98 -6.53 -16.93
C LYS A 318 -9.78 -5.86 -17.60
N LEU A 319 -8.63 -6.51 -17.55
CA LEU A 319 -7.41 -6.07 -18.24
C LEU A 319 -7.45 -6.51 -19.70
N ASN A 320 -7.32 -5.60 -20.65
CA ASN A 320 -7.33 -5.85 -22.09
C ASN A 320 -5.97 -5.51 -22.73
N MET A 321 -5.55 -6.33 -23.69
CA MET A 321 -4.34 -6.12 -24.49
C MET A 321 -4.65 -6.32 -25.97
N ASP A 322 -5.17 -5.30 -26.62
CA ASP A 322 -5.78 -5.44 -27.94
C ASP A 322 -4.82 -5.08 -29.07
N THR A 323 -4.89 -5.85 -30.16
CA THR A 323 -4.36 -5.49 -31.48
C THR A 323 -5.49 -5.41 -32.49
N TRP A 324 -5.33 -4.61 -33.54
CA TRP A 324 -6.38 -4.40 -34.54
C TRP A 324 -5.83 -4.38 -35.97
N SER A 325 -6.74 -4.38 -36.95
CA SER A 325 -6.42 -4.43 -38.39
C SER A 325 -5.66 -5.72 -38.75
N ASP A 326 -4.47 -5.57 -39.33
CA ASP A 326 -3.58 -6.58 -39.85
C ASP A 326 -2.37 -6.84 -38.94
N SER A 327 -2.34 -6.19 -37.77
CA SER A 327 -1.29 -6.36 -36.76
C SER A 327 -1.42 -7.73 -36.08
N VAL A 328 -0.28 -8.39 -35.90
CA VAL A 328 -0.24 -9.75 -35.36
C VAL A 328 0.68 -9.78 -34.15
N MET A 329 0.07 -9.81 -32.97
CA MET A 329 0.76 -10.02 -31.71
C MET A 329 0.88 -11.51 -31.43
N GLN A 330 2.07 -11.97 -31.02
CA GLN A 330 2.40 -13.33 -30.60
C GLN A 330 2.36 -13.47 -29.08
N ASN A 331 2.79 -12.43 -28.36
CA ASN A 331 2.83 -12.35 -26.91
C ASN A 331 2.82 -10.86 -26.49
N ALA A 332 2.31 -10.58 -25.29
CA ALA A 332 2.50 -9.30 -24.64
C ALA A 332 2.42 -9.47 -23.13
N GLY A 333 2.96 -8.47 -22.44
CA GLY A 333 2.91 -8.38 -21.00
C GLY A 333 2.53 -6.98 -20.55
N ALA A 334 1.83 -6.93 -19.43
CA ALA A 334 1.37 -5.69 -18.80
C ALA A 334 1.89 -5.62 -17.37
N THR A 335 1.86 -4.43 -16.79
CA THR A 335 1.91 -4.15 -15.36
C THR A 335 0.77 -3.20 -15.00
N TRP A 336 0.35 -3.19 -13.75
CA TRP A 336 -0.61 -2.20 -13.27
C TRP A 336 -0.39 -1.83 -11.80
N LEU A 337 -0.90 -0.65 -11.46
CA LEU A 337 -0.98 -0.13 -10.10
C LEU A 337 -2.41 0.31 -9.83
N GLU A 338 -2.88 -0.02 -8.64
CA GLU A 338 -4.17 0.36 -8.11
C GLU A 338 -3.94 1.37 -6.97
N PHE A 339 -4.81 2.39 -6.92
CA PHE A 339 -4.85 3.38 -5.85
C PHE A 339 -6.29 3.61 -5.44
N SER A 340 -6.58 3.49 -4.15
CA SER A 340 -7.89 3.89 -3.64
C SER A 340 -8.08 5.40 -3.90
N PRO A 341 -9.29 5.87 -4.28
CA PRO A 341 -9.57 7.30 -4.39
C PRO A 341 -9.31 8.09 -3.10
N ALA A 342 -9.21 7.40 -1.96
CA ALA A 342 -8.86 8.02 -0.69
C ALA A 342 -7.35 8.24 -0.47
N GLU A 343 -6.48 7.56 -1.23
CA GLU A 343 -5.02 7.76 -1.16
C GLU A 343 -4.62 9.02 -1.94
N ARG A 344 -5.06 10.19 -1.48
CA ARG A 344 -4.91 11.49 -2.16
C ARG A 344 -3.46 11.89 -2.44
N GLN A 345 -2.49 11.30 -1.74
CA GLN A 345 -1.08 11.51 -2.02
C GLN A 345 -0.68 10.98 -3.42
N TYR A 346 -1.39 9.98 -3.95
CA TYR A 346 -1.18 9.50 -5.31
C TYR A 346 -2.16 10.18 -6.26
N GLN A 347 -1.63 10.75 -7.34
CA GLN A 347 -2.43 11.20 -8.47
C GLN A 347 -2.13 10.28 -9.65
N VAL A 348 -3.15 9.94 -10.42
CA VAL A 348 -3.06 8.92 -11.46
C VAL A 348 -3.86 9.39 -12.67
N GLY A 349 -3.34 9.12 -13.87
CA GLY A 349 -4.08 9.39 -15.09
C GLY A 349 -3.47 8.71 -16.31
N SER A 350 -4.12 8.96 -17.44
CA SER A 350 -3.66 8.53 -18.75
C SER A 350 -3.87 9.65 -19.76
N TYR A 351 -3.19 9.52 -20.89
CA TYR A 351 -3.30 10.41 -22.02
C TYR A 351 -3.14 9.61 -23.30
N SER A 352 -4.01 9.88 -24.27
CA SER A 352 -3.83 9.46 -25.66
C SER A 352 -3.54 10.68 -26.52
N THR A 353 -2.59 10.53 -27.45
CA THR A 353 -2.35 11.54 -28.49
C THR A 353 -3.60 11.85 -29.31
N LEU A 354 -4.58 10.93 -29.35
CA LEU A 354 -5.86 11.11 -30.03
C LEU A 354 -6.80 12.10 -29.33
N GLU A 355 -6.48 12.54 -28.12
CA GLU A 355 -7.19 13.62 -27.45
C GLU A 355 -6.90 14.99 -28.08
N ASP A 356 -5.69 15.17 -28.63
CA ASP A 356 -5.24 16.45 -29.19
C ASP A 356 -5.18 16.46 -30.73
N ARG A 357 -5.11 15.29 -31.38
CA ARG A 357 -5.04 15.21 -32.84
C ARG A 357 -5.75 13.98 -33.41
N ASP A 358 -6.37 14.14 -34.57
CA ASP A 358 -7.01 13.04 -35.30
C ASP A 358 -5.99 11.96 -35.73
N LEU A 359 -6.48 10.73 -35.91
CA LEU A 359 -5.66 9.59 -36.34
C LEU A 359 -4.93 9.90 -37.65
N GLY A 360 -3.60 9.76 -37.63
CA GLY A 360 -2.75 9.97 -38.80
C GLY A 360 -2.35 11.43 -39.06
N VAL A 361 -2.85 12.40 -38.29
CA VAL A 361 -2.29 13.76 -38.27
C VAL A 361 -0.94 13.69 -37.56
N PRO A 362 0.19 14.10 -38.17
CA PRO A 362 1.50 14.04 -37.52
C PRO A 362 1.59 14.97 -36.30
N ALA A 363 2.33 14.53 -35.28
CA ALA A 363 2.67 15.36 -34.13
C ALA A 363 3.53 16.58 -34.52
N LYS A 364 3.58 17.58 -33.65
CA LYS A 364 4.33 18.82 -33.89
C LYS A 364 5.82 18.51 -33.99
N ARG A 365 6.47 18.96 -35.08
CA ARG A 365 7.92 18.84 -35.25
C ARG A 365 8.66 19.93 -34.50
N VAL A 366 9.64 19.53 -33.68
CA VAL A 366 10.48 20.40 -32.88
C VAL A 366 11.94 20.00 -33.08
N ARG A 367 12.83 20.98 -33.24
CA ARG A 367 14.26 20.72 -33.25
C ARG A 367 14.76 20.66 -31.81
N ASP A 368 15.34 19.54 -31.43
CA ASP A 368 16.05 19.43 -30.15
C ASP A 368 17.42 20.08 -30.29
N ASP A 369 17.64 21.16 -29.55
CA ASP A 369 18.91 21.89 -29.60
C ASP A 369 20.06 21.11 -28.97
N ALA A 370 19.77 20.18 -28.05
CA ALA A 370 20.80 19.37 -27.38
C ALA A 370 21.38 18.30 -28.31
N THR A 371 20.52 17.58 -29.03
CA THR A 371 20.94 16.49 -29.93
C THR A 371 21.04 16.91 -31.39
N GLY A 372 20.48 18.07 -31.76
CA GLY A 372 20.31 18.51 -33.14
C GLY A 372 19.24 17.73 -33.91
N MET A 373 18.56 16.78 -33.27
CA MET A 373 17.57 15.91 -33.90
C MET A 373 16.23 16.63 -34.09
N THR A 374 15.48 16.24 -35.11
CA THR A 374 14.08 16.64 -35.24
C THR A 374 13.21 15.61 -34.53
N LEU A 375 12.48 16.06 -33.51
CA LEU A 375 11.53 15.28 -32.74
C LEU A 375 10.11 15.57 -33.24
N SER A 376 9.23 14.58 -33.19
CA SER A 376 7.78 14.77 -33.32
C SER A 376 7.17 14.60 -31.93
N GLN A 377 6.58 15.65 -31.37
CA GLN A 377 6.15 15.71 -29.97
C GLN A 377 4.65 15.96 -29.84
N ASP A 378 4.00 15.11 -29.04
CA ASP A 378 2.67 15.32 -28.47
C ASP A 378 2.86 15.69 -26.99
N ILE A 379 2.26 16.80 -26.55
CA ILE A 379 2.47 17.37 -25.21
C ILE A 379 1.12 17.78 -24.65
N THR A 380 0.78 17.24 -23.49
CA THR A 380 -0.38 17.67 -22.72
C THR A 380 0.02 18.22 -21.35
N GLN A 381 -0.71 19.23 -20.88
CA GLN A 381 -0.55 19.80 -19.55
C GLN A 381 -1.43 19.03 -18.56
N ILE A 382 -0.82 18.43 -17.57
CA ILE A 382 -1.51 17.75 -16.48
C ILE A 382 -1.56 18.67 -15.27
N GLU A 383 -2.76 18.99 -14.80
CA GLU A 383 -2.99 19.78 -13.60
C GLU A 383 -3.33 18.88 -12.42
N PHE A 384 -2.69 19.10 -11.28
CA PHE A 384 -3.05 18.46 -10.03
C PHE A 384 -4.21 19.19 -9.36
N PRO A 385 -5.06 18.47 -8.59
CA PRO A 385 -6.02 19.11 -7.71
C PRO A 385 -5.33 20.12 -6.79
N ARG A 386 -6.07 21.16 -6.41
CA ARG A 386 -5.58 22.18 -5.49
C ARG A 386 -5.09 21.52 -4.20
N ASP A 387 -3.90 21.95 -3.74
CA ASP A 387 -3.25 21.48 -2.52
C ASP A 387 -2.90 19.97 -2.50
N ALA A 388 -2.88 19.30 -3.67
CA ALA A 388 -2.46 17.90 -3.78
C ALA A 388 -0.99 17.71 -3.35
N TYR A 389 -0.13 18.68 -3.66
CA TYR A 389 1.28 18.72 -3.26
C TYR A 389 1.63 20.09 -2.70
N ALA A 390 2.50 20.10 -1.67
CA ALA A 390 2.91 21.32 -1.00
C ALA A 390 3.73 22.22 -1.94
N GLU A 391 3.57 23.54 -1.78
CA GLU A 391 4.33 24.51 -2.55
C GLU A 391 5.84 24.31 -2.36
N GLY A 392 6.59 24.33 -3.47
CA GLY A 392 8.03 24.07 -3.48
C GLY A 392 8.43 22.59 -3.33
N GLN A 393 7.47 21.67 -3.19
CA GLN A 393 7.71 20.23 -3.08
C GLN A 393 7.08 19.48 -4.27
N PRO A 394 7.73 19.48 -5.45
CA PRO A 394 7.20 18.75 -6.61
C PRO A 394 7.17 17.24 -6.35
N PRO A 395 6.12 16.54 -6.81
CA PRO A 395 6.06 15.08 -6.72
C PRO A 395 7.06 14.40 -7.65
N ARG A 396 7.30 13.11 -7.44
CA ARG A 396 7.91 12.23 -8.44
C ARG A 396 6.85 11.70 -9.38
N ILE A 397 7.18 11.63 -10.67
CA ILE A 397 6.29 11.14 -11.73
C ILE A 397 6.94 9.95 -12.41
N ILE A 398 6.18 8.86 -12.54
CA ILE A 398 6.48 7.78 -13.49
C ILE A 398 5.51 7.82 -14.66
N THR A 399 5.96 7.38 -15.82
CA THR A 399 5.18 7.33 -17.06
C THR A 399 5.39 5.98 -17.74
N TRP A 400 4.31 5.34 -18.18
CA TRP A 400 4.38 4.07 -18.91
C TRP A 400 3.60 4.13 -20.20
N LEU A 401 4.19 3.62 -21.29
CA LEU A 401 3.49 3.43 -22.55
C LEU A 401 2.38 2.40 -22.37
N THR A 402 1.19 2.73 -22.88
CA THR A 402 -0.01 1.88 -22.86
C THR A 402 -0.53 1.56 -24.25
N GLY A 403 -0.19 2.34 -25.27
CA GLY A 403 -0.66 2.10 -26.63
C GLY A 403 0.30 2.63 -27.68
N LEU A 404 0.41 1.90 -28.78
CA LEU A 404 1.28 2.20 -29.91
C LEU A 404 0.51 1.97 -31.22
N ASP A 405 0.59 2.91 -32.16
CA ASP A 405 0.25 2.73 -33.57
C ASP A 405 1.40 3.33 -34.41
N LEU A 406 2.38 2.48 -34.72
CA LEU A 406 3.63 2.86 -35.38
C LEU A 406 3.74 2.24 -36.78
N GLY A 407 4.10 3.04 -37.76
CA GLY A 407 4.31 2.60 -39.14
C GLY A 407 5.39 1.54 -39.25
N LYS A 408 5.17 0.53 -40.10
CA LYS A 408 6.15 -0.57 -40.32
C LYS A 408 7.36 -0.18 -41.17
N ASP A 409 7.23 0.85 -41.99
CA ASP A 409 8.22 1.18 -43.03
C ASP A 409 9.42 1.98 -42.52
N ALA A 410 9.48 2.26 -41.21
CA ALA A 410 10.60 2.87 -40.52
C ALA A 410 10.74 2.27 -39.12
N ASN A 411 11.95 2.35 -38.55
CA ASN A 411 12.23 1.86 -37.20
C ASN A 411 11.26 2.46 -36.16
N TRP A 412 10.96 1.67 -35.14
CA TRP A 412 10.03 2.04 -34.09
C TRP A 412 10.77 2.72 -32.96
N ARG A 413 10.62 4.04 -32.87
CA ARG A 413 11.32 4.90 -31.93
C ARG A 413 10.36 5.81 -31.20
N ILE A 414 10.19 5.58 -29.91
CA ILE A 414 9.22 6.31 -29.10
C ILE A 414 9.66 6.35 -27.64
N ARG A 415 9.36 7.46 -26.96
CA ARG A 415 9.44 7.55 -25.50
C ARG A 415 8.33 8.40 -24.91
N CYS A 416 7.97 8.13 -23.66
CA CYS A 416 7.10 8.97 -22.85
C CYS A 416 7.81 9.40 -21.57
N PHE A 417 7.63 10.65 -21.16
CA PHE A 417 8.19 11.17 -19.91
C PHE A 417 7.46 12.42 -19.42
N ALA A 418 7.60 12.71 -18.13
CA ALA A 418 7.17 13.95 -17.52
C ALA A 418 8.31 14.98 -17.52
N ARG A 419 7.99 16.24 -17.78
CA ARG A 419 8.90 17.38 -17.60
C ARG A 419 8.16 18.59 -17.00
N ALA A 420 8.90 19.65 -16.68
CA ALA A 420 8.36 20.85 -16.05
C ALA A 420 7.50 20.54 -14.80
N VAL A 421 7.92 19.56 -14.01
CA VAL A 421 7.16 19.09 -12.84
C VAL A 421 7.19 20.13 -11.74
N THR A 422 5.99 20.52 -11.28
CA THR A 422 5.78 21.44 -10.16
C THR A 422 4.76 20.82 -9.20
N HIS A 423 4.54 21.47 -8.04
CA HIS A 423 3.47 21.09 -7.12
C HIS A 423 2.05 21.25 -7.72
N LYS A 424 1.90 21.98 -8.84
CA LYS A 424 0.60 22.24 -9.50
C LYS A 424 0.32 21.31 -10.67
N GLY A 425 1.33 20.66 -11.23
CA GLY A 425 1.19 19.91 -12.47
C GLY A 425 2.51 19.66 -13.17
N PHE A 426 2.42 19.07 -14.36
CA PHE A 426 3.57 18.76 -15.20
C PHE A 426 3.16 18.65 -16.68
N GLU A 427 4.16 18.65 -17.56
CA GLU A 427 3.99 18.31 -18.97
C GLU A 427 4.23 16.83 -19.19
N LEU A 428 3.22 16.11 -19.68
CA LEU A 428 3.40 14.76 -20.20
C LEU A 428 3.77 14.84 -21.69
N VAL A 429 4.91 14.26 -22.03
CA VAL A 429 5.46 14.26 -23.40
C VAL A 429 5.46 12.84 -23.92
N ILE A 430 4.91 12.65 -25.12
CA ILE A 430 5.15 11.48 -25.96
C ILE A 430 5.84 11.95 -27.22
N GLU A 431 6.98 11.35 -27.55
CA GLU A 431 7.74 11.77 -28.73
C GLU A 431 8.38 10.63 -29.49
N THR A 432 8.51 10.85 -30.80
CA THR A 432 9.25 10.01 -31.74
C THR A 432 10.32 10.83 -32.44
N TRP A 433 11.28 10.15 -33.07
CA TRP A 433 12.40 10.80 -33.73
C TRP A 433 12.81 10.13 -35.03
N ALA A 434 13.67 10.81 -35.77
CA ALA A 434 14.12 10.43 -37.11
C ALA A 434 12.94 10.24 -38.08
N ASP A 435 12.81 9.06 -38.68
CA ASP A 435 11.82 8.72 -39.70
C ASP A 435 10.61 7.94 -39.15
N THR A 436 10.51 7.74 -37.83
CA THR A 436 9.40 7.03 -37.22
C THR A 436 8.06 7.73 -37.49
N VAL A 437 7.12 6.98 -38.07
CA VAL A 437 5.74 7.43 -38.29
C VAL A 437 4.88 6.94 -37.13
N CYS A 438 4.35 7.88 -36.33
CA CYS A 438 3.45 7.58 -35.20
C CYS A 438 2.03 8.06 -35.52
N TYR A 439 1.11 7.12 -35.76
CA TYR A 439 -0.30 7.42 -36.01
C TYR A 439 -1.01 7.81 -34.71
N SER A 440 -0.75 7.06 -33.63
CA SER A 440 -1.20 7.36 -32.28
C SER A 440 -0.31 6.68 -31.24
N ALA A 441 -0.35 7.21 -30.02
CA ALA A 441 0.25 6.58 -28.86
C ALA A 441 -0.55 6.94 -27.61
N SER A 442 -0.35 6.20 -26.53
CA SER A 442 -0.88 6.57 -25.22
C SER A 442 0.07 6.17 -24.10
N ALA A 443 -0.02 6.91 -23.00
CA ALA A 443 0.73 6.64 -21.78
C ALA A 443 -0.16 6.78 -20.55
N SER A 444 0.17 6.06 -19.49
CA SER A 444 -0.33 6.32 -18.14
C SER A 444 0.76 7.00 -17.30
N TRP A 445 0.34 7.62 -16.21
CA TRP A 445 1.26 8.25 -15.27
C TRP A 445 0.78 8.10 -13.82
N VAL A 446 1.74 8.08 -12.91
CA VAL A 446 1.50 8.15 -11.46
C VAL A 446 2.39 9.22 -10.86
N ALA A 447 1.79 10.10 -10.06
CA ALA A 447 2.47 11.07 -9.23
C ALA A 447 2.39 10.67 -7.76
N HIS A 448 3.48 10.84 -7.02
CA HIS A 448 3.52 10.64 -5.56
C HIS A 448 4.47 11.63 -4.90
N PRO A 449 4.33 11.95 -3.59
CA PRO A 449 5.25 12.85 -2.90
C PRO A 449 6.69 12.36 -3.02
N ALA A 450 7.63 13.28 -3.23
CA ALA A 450 9.02 12.92 -3.48
C ALA A 450 9.71 12.27 -2.27
N ASP A 451 9.21 12.55 -1.07
CA ASP A 451 9.63 12.08 0.25
C ASP A 451 8.65 11.05 0.84
N GLN A 452 7.75 10.50 0.03
CA GLN A 452 6.77 9.50 0.47
C GLN A 452 7.47 8.30 1.12
N GLU A 453 7.27 8.12 2.43
CA GLU A 453 7.84 7.00 3.16
C GLU A 453 7.30 5.67 2.61
N GLY A 454 8.18 4.67 2.50
CA GLY A 454 7.85 3.36 1.94
C GLY A 454 7.65 3.34 0.42
N VAL A 455 7.99 4.44 -0.28
CA VAL A 455 7.87 4.52 -1.75
C VAL A 455 9.12 5.11 -2.36
N GLN A 456 9.64 4.46 -3.39
CA GLN A 456 10.66 5.04 -4.26
C GLN A 456 10.33 4.78 -5.72
N SER A 457 10.69 5.71 -6.58
CA SER A 457 10.51 5.56 -8.03
C SER A 457 11.67 6.19 -8.79
N GLY A 458 11.83 5.76 -10.04
CA GLY A 458 12.88 6.26 -10.91
C GLY A 458 12.73 5.79 -12.34
N LYS A 459 13.76 6.11 -13.13
CA LYS A 459 13.88 5.75 -14.54
C LYS A 459 15.17 4.98 -14.76
N VAL A 460 15.17 4.09 -15.74
CA VAL A 460 16.36 3.35 -16.17
C VAL A 460 16.28 3.15 -17.68
N SER A 461 17.37 3.44 -18.39
CA SER A 461 17.49 3.21 -19.82
C SER A 461 18.80 2.50 -20.13
N SER A 462 18.78 1.66 -21.17
CA SER A 462 20.01 1.05 -21.68
C SER A 462 21.02 2.10 -22.13
N SER A 463 20.56 3.27 -22.57
CA SER A 463 21.42 4.41 -22.95
C SER A 463 22.27 4.95 -21.79
N ASN A 464 21.91 4.66 -20.54
CA ASN A 464 22.69 5.09 -19.37
C ASN A 464 23.92 4.22 -19.09
N VAL A 465 24.03 3.05 -19.73
CA VAL A 465 25.05 2.05 -19.42
C VAL A 465 25.79 1.51 -20.64
N ARG A 466 25.29 1.80 -21.84
CA ARG A 466 25.93 1.42 -23.10
C ARG A 466 25.54 2.39 -24.21
N GLU A 467 26.38 2.44 -25.23
CA GLU A 467 26.05 3.09 -26.51
C GLU A 467 24.84 2.40 -27.17
N TRP A 468 24.11 3.17 -27.97
CA TRP A 468 22.92 2.69 -28.69
C TRP A 468 23.28 1.76 -29.86
N PHE A 469 24.49 1.91 -30.44
CA PHE A 469 25.01 1.09 -31.54
C PHE A 469 26.35 0.44 -31.17
N PRO A 470 26.60 -0.84 -31.53
CA PRO A 470 25.69 -1.77 -32.21
C PRO A 470 24.50 -2.19 -31.34
N PRO A 471 23.41 -2.75 -31.91
CA PRO A 471 22.27 -3.21 -31.12
C PRO A 471 22.68 -4.32 -30.15
N VAL A 472 22.12 -4.30 -28.93
CA VAL A 472 22.47 -5.25 -27.86
C VAL A 472 21.22 -5.97 -27.38
N ALA A 473 21.23 -7.29 -27.51
CA ALA A 473 20.06 -8.11 -27.22
C ALA A 473 19.64 -8.08 -25.75
N LYS A 474 20.59 -7.99 -24.82
CA LYS A 474 20.32 -8.07 -23.37
C LYS A 474 21.15 -7.05 -22.61
N THR A 475 20.46 -6.17 -21.90
CA THR A 475 21.07 -5.18 -21.01
C THR A 475 20.60 -5.43 -19.58
N LYS A 476 21.52 -5.45 -18.62
CA LYS A 476 21.20 -5.55 -17.20
C LYS A 476 21.90 -4.46 -16.40
N VAL A 477 21.20 -3.85 -15.48
CA VAL A 477 21.71 -2.73 -14.66
C VAL A 477 21.29 -2.93 -13.21
N LYS A 478 22.22 -2.75 -12.27
CA LYS A 478 21.85 -2.67 -10.86
C LYS A 478 21.24 -1.30 -10.60
N VAL A 479 19.98 -1.27 -10.18
CA VAL A 479 19.29 -0.08 -9.69
C VAL A 479 19.38 -0.11 -8.17
N ASN A 480 19.97 0.92 -7.57
CA ASN A 480 20.01 1.07 -6.12
C ASN A 480 18.86 1.98 -5.68
N PHE A 481 18.17 1.61 -4.61
CA PHE A 481 17.27 2.52 -3.91
C PHE A 481 18.09 3.62 -3.21
N ALA A 482 17.51 4.80 -3.06
CA ALA A 482 18.13 5.91 -2.37
C ALA A 482 18.17 5.64 -0.86
N GLY A 483 19.37 5.71 -0.26
CA GLY A 483 19.61 5.38 1.15
C GLY A 483 19.97 3.91 1.36
N ASN A 484 20.97 3.64 2.20
CA ASN A 484 21.31 2.26 2.60
C ASN A 484 20.19 1.70 3.48
N GLY A 485 19.69 0.49 3.18
CA GLY A 485 18.51 -0.04 3.86
C GLY A 485 17.26 0.77 3.59
N ALA A 486 17.08 1.25 2.34
CA ALA A 486 15.95 2.08 1.92
C ALA A 486 14.59 1.51 2.34
N PHE A 487 14.49 0.18 2.33
CA PHE A 487 13.34 -0.56 2.85
C PHE A 487 13.78 -1.47 4.01
N GLU A 488 12.89 -1.72 4.97
CA GLU A 488 13.16 -2.66 6.08
C GLU A 488 12.92 -4.11 5.65
N LYS A 489 12.00 -4.32 4.72
CA LYS A 489 11.63 -5.60 4.12
C LYS A 489 11.84 -5.50 2.60
N THR A 490 11.91 -6.65 1.90
CA THR A 490 12.02 -6.64 0.44
C THR A 490 10.78 -5.96 -0.17
N PRO A 491 10.95 -4.86 -0.92
CA PRO A 491 9.82 -4.16 -1.50
C PRO A 491 9.28 -4.92 -2.72
N LYS A 492 8.07 -4.57 -3.14
CA LYS A 492 7.54 -4.94 -4.45
C LYS A 492 7.95 -3.89 -5.47
N VAL A 493 8.40 -4.31 -6.65
CA VAL A 493 8.83 -3.41 -7.73
C VAL A 493 7.91 -3.60 -8.94
N PHE A 494 7.33 -2.50 -9.41
CA PHE A 494 6.56 -2.42 -10.64
C PHE A 494 7.36 -1.66 -11.68
N ILE A 495 7.30 -2.12 -12.92
CA ILE A 495 8.10 -1.57 -14.01
C ILE A 495 7.34 -1.67 -15.31
N GLY A 496 7.42 -0.63 -16.14
CA GLY A 496 6.80 -0.56 -17.45
C GLY A 496 7.65 0.22 -18.43
N LEU A 497 7.50 -0.09 -19.71
CA LEU A 497 8.20 0.55 -20.82
C LEU A 497 7.92 2.05 -20.85
N SER A 498 8.98 2.85 -20.95
CA SER A 498 8.89 4.30 -21.16
C SER A 498 9.72 4.77 -22.37
N GLU A 499 10.55 3.90 -22.95
CA GLU A 499 11.35 4.19 -24.14
C GLU A 499 11.63 2.91 -24.95
N LEU A 500 11.61 3.04 -26.27
CA LEU A 500 11.83 1.97 -27.24
C LEU A 500 12.54 2.51 -28.49
N ASP A 501 13.58 1.82 -28.96
CA ASP A 501 14.23 2.02 -30.27
C ASP A 501 14.59 0.65 -30.87
N MET A 502 13.83 0.23 -31.90
CA MET A 502 13.98 -1.08 -32.55
C MET A 502 13.91 -1.00 -34.08
N ASP A 503 14.62 -1.92 -34.72
CA ASP A 503 14.65 -2.07 -36.18
C ASP A 503 13.35 -2.64 -36.73
N SER A 504 12.71 -1.97 -37.70
CA SER A 504 11.43 -2.41 -38.25
C SER A 504 11.54 -3.51 -39.33
N ALA A 505 12.73 -3.74 -39.86
CA ALA A 505 12.98 -4.88 -40.75
C ALA A 505 12.96 -6.22 -39.99
N LYS A 506 12.91 -6.17 -38.66
CA LYS A 506 12.77 -7.32 -37.76
C LYS A 506 11.46 -7.25 -36.99
N LYS A 507 11.05 -8.37 -36.41
CA LYS A 507 9.88 -8.42 -35.51
C LYS A 507 10.10 -7.53 -34.28
N LEU A 508 9.04 -6.94 -33.76
CA LEU A 508 9.08 -6.21 -32.50
C LEU A 508 9.08 -7.21 -31.36
N ARG A 509 10.19 -7.35 -30.63
CA ARG A 509 10.28 -8.23 -29.47
C ARG A 509 11.05 -7.54 -28.36
N VAL A 510 10.37 -7.18 -27.29
CA VAL A 510 10.99 -6.45 -26.19
C VAL A 510 10.37 -6.87 -24.87
N LYS A 511 11.19 -6.94 -23.82
CA LYS A 511 10.74 -7.14 -22.44
C LYS A 511 11.58 -6.31 -21.47
N VAL A 512 10.91 -5.72 -20.49
CA VAL A 512 11.54 -5.12 -19.31
C VAL A 512 11.04 -5.80 -18.04
N PHE A 513 11.93 -6.03 -17.08
CA PHE A 513 11.56 -6.59 -15.77
C PHE A 513 12.61 -6.27 -14.70
N ALA A 514 12.21 -6.44 -13.44
CA ALA A 514 13.09 -6.41 -12.28
C ALA A 514 13.33 -7.85 -11.78
N ASP A 515 14.58 -8.17 -11.45
CA ASP A 515 15.01 -9.42 -10.82
C ASP A 515 15.87 -9.12 -9.60
N LYS A 516 16.07 -10.10 -8.70
CA LYS A 516 16.91 -10.01 -7.50
C LYS A 516 16.61 -8.78 -6.64
N ILE A 517 15.33 -8.57 -6.34
CA ILE A 517 14.87 -7.46 -5.51
C ILE A 517 15.32 -7.70 -4.08
N THR A 518 16.02 -6.72 -3.51
CA THR A 518 16.44 -6.66 -2.11
C THR A 518 15.99 -5.32 -1.51
N PRO A 519 16.09 -5.12 -0.19
CA PRO A 519 15.76 -3.83 0.42
C PRO A 519 16.67 -2.65 -0.02
N ASP A 520 17.79 -2.93 -0.70
CA ASP A 520 18.73 -1.92 -1.20
C ASP A 520 18.61 -1.65 -2.71
N GLY A 521 17.89 -2.48 -3.46
CA GLY A 521 17.76 -2.32 -4.90
C GLY A 521 17.31 -3.57 -5.65
N PHE A 522 17.48 -3.56 -6.96
CA PHE A 522 17.15 -4.68 -7.84
C PHE A 522 18.04 -4.68 -9.08
N ILE A 523 18.01 -5.77 -9.85
CA ILE A 523 18.60 -5.83 -11.19
C ILE A 523 17.50 -5.56 -12.21
N TRP A 524 17.63 -4.47 -12.94
CA TRP A 524 16.81 -4.17 -14.10
C TRP A 524 17.29 -4.95 -15.32
N HIS A 525 16.34 -5.42 -16.13
CA HIS A 525 16.57 -6.07 -17.41
C HIS A 525 15.82 -5.35 -18.53
N GLY A 526 16.51 -5.12 -19.64
CA GLY A 526 15.93 -4.74 -20.92
C GLY A 526 16.44 -5.68 -22.00
N GLU A 527 15.55 -6.51 -22.55
CA GLU A 527 15.91 -7.63 -23.41
C GLU A 527 15.05 -7.73 -24.68
N THR A 528 15.66 -8.25 -25.74
CA THR A 528 15.04 -8.76 -26.97
C THR A 528 15.54 -10.19 -27.21
N TRP A 529 14.93 -10.91 -28.14
CA TRP A 529 15.30 -12.30 -28.49
C TRP A 529 15.16 -12.56 -29.99
N ASP A 530 15.61 -13.75 -30.40
CA ASP A 530 15.70 -14.21 -31.79
C ASP A 530 16.48 -13.22 -32.69
N ASP A 531 15.88 -12.78 -33.79
CA ASP A 531 16.47 -11.93 -34.83
C ASP A 531 16.16 -10.43 -34.65
N SER A 532 15.45 -10.06 -33.58
CA SER A 532 15.04 -8.68 -33.29
C SER A 532 16.23 -7.82 -32.83
N LEU A 533 16.36 -6.61 -33.40
CA LEU A 533 17.46 -5.70 -33.10
C LEU A 533 16.99 -4.57 -32.18
N LEU A 534 17.59 -4.52 -30.98
CA LEU A 534 17.29 -3.54 -29.95
C LEU A 534 18.42 -2.53 -29.79
N TYR A 535 18.17 -1.28 -30.14
CA TYR A 535 19.12 -0.18 -29.98
C TYR A 535 19.03 0.40 -28.58
N THR A 536 17.81 0.79 -28.15
CA THR A 536 17.55 1.38 -26.83
C THR A 536 16.24 0.86 -26.26
N VAL A 537 16.21 0.62 -24.95
CA VAL A 537 14.99 0.40 -24.18
C VAL A 537 15.12 1.10 -22.84
N GLY A 538 14.03 1.72 -22.41
CA GLY A 538 13.92 2.33 -21.10
C GLY A 538 12.62 1.99 -20.41
N ALA A 539 12.65 2.11 -19.10
CA ALA A 539 11.52 1.84 -18.23
C ALA A 539 11.49 2.81 -17.06
N ASP A 540 10.29 3.14 -16.63
CA ASP A 540 10.04 3.78 -15.35
C ASP A 540 9.65 2.70 -14.34
N TRP A 541 10.09 2.85 -13.09
CA TRP A 541 9.82 1.89 -12.02
C TRP A 541 9.33 2.58 -10.75
N ILE A 542 8.55 1.85 -9.96
CA ILE A 542 8.14 2.25 -8.62
C ILE A 542 8.17 1.05 -7.67
N ALA A 543 8.64 1.29 -6.46
CA ALA A 543 8.84 0.30 -5.42
C ALA A 543 8.06 0.67 -4.15
N PHE A 544 7.46 -0.33 -3.52
CA PHE A 544 6.67 -0.20 -2.30
C PHE A 544 7.15 -1.22 -1.25
N GLY A 545 7.47 -0.78 -0.03
CA GLY A 545 7.96 -1.70 1.02
C GLY A 545 8.07 -1.11 2.40
#